data_AF-A0A7S4VFY1-F1
#
_entry.id   AF-A0A7S4VFY1-F1
#
_cell.length_a   1.000
_cell.length_b   1.000
_cell.length_c   1.000
_cell.angle_alpha   90.00
_cell.angle_beta   90.00
_cell.angle_gamma   90.00
#
_symmetry.space_group_name_H-M   'P 1'
#
loop_
_entity.id
_entity.type
_entity.pdbx_description
1 polymer ?
#
loop_
_entity_poly.entity_id
_entity_poly.type
_entity_poly.pdbx_seq_one_letter_code
_entity_poly.pdbx_strand_id
1 'polypeptide(L)'
;MTLESTMAPLKYMKHPVGSSVDQFGRHTSHQGFCIPKNDNDLALTITLASLRLFFNTIALLIMIYYAYCSRNISTEYSESKWIALMLFFIFQLYIVKIALDTTIVSNRKGGPHKSFILGSAILNCLLVFSILLPLFVPKVYALREEKKEKLEKERKKQERLERLRIFDTLKKEQEDEANDRFPTGNAKGFKMPIALKMPFHNDDANEEDSEQTESNVGYGLHVVTEEASEYKELQTSLSKTLEENITLRQSINSRNAAAHGESGLYQLLNEKE
;
A
#
# COMPACT_ATOMS: atom_id res chain seq x y z
N MET A 1 -27.45 1.06 -17.29
CA MET A 1 -28.06 2.26 -17.90
C MET A 1 -28.93 2.88 -16.82
N THR A 2 -28.64 4.12 -16.38
CA THR A 2 -29.40 4.75 -15.28
C THR A 2 -30.76 5.22 -15.79
N LEU A 3 -31.79 5.22 -14.94
CA LEU A 3 -33.15 5.70 -15.25
C LEU A 3 -33.15 7.10 -15.88
N GLU A 4 -32.22 7.95 -15.45
CA GLU A 4 -31.98 9.29 -15.99
C GLU A 4 -31.62 9.27 -17.49
N SER A 5 -30.74 8.36 -17.91
CA SER A 5 -30.36 8.21 -19.33
C SER A 5 -31.52 7.75 -20.21
N THR A 6 -32.52 7.05 -19.64
CA THR A 6 -33.72 6.64 -20.37
C THR A 6 -34.82 7.70 -20.38
N MET A 7 -34.98 8.47 -19.31
CA MET A 7 -36.04 9.48 -19.18
C MET A 7 -35.68 10.81 -19.84
N ALA A 8 -34.39 11.20 -19.83
CA ALA A 8 -33.91 12.48 -20.37
C ALA A 8 -32.65 12.25 -21.23
N PRO A 9 -32.79 11.69 -22.45
CA PRO A 9 -31.64 11.45 -23.30
C PRO A 9 -31.00 12.78 -23.73
N LEU A 10 -29.75 12.98 -23.33
CA LEU A 10 -28.95 14.11 -23.75
C LEU A 10 -28.52 13.94 -25.21
N LYS A 11 -28.72 14.98 -26.03
CA LYS A 11 -28.25 15.00 -27.42
C LYS A 11 -26.94 15.78 -27.52
N TYR A 12 -25.96 15.18 -28.19
CA TYR A 12 -24.72 15.88 -28.52
C TYR A 12 -24.98 16.95 -29.60
N MET A 13 -24.65 18.19 -29.30
CA MET A 13 -24.75 19.35 -30.18
C MET A 13 -23.39 20.06 -30.26
N LYS A 14 -23.02 20.51 -31.46
CA LYS A 14 -21.79 21.29 -31.68
C LYS A 14 -22.13 22.77 -31.68
N HIS A 15 -21.43 23.55 -30.88
CA HIS A 15 -21.51 25.01 -30.89
C HIS A 15 -20.20 25.57 -31.45
N PRO A 16 -20.24 26.50 -32.43
CA PRO A 16 -19.02 27.13 -32.92
C PRO A 16 -18.38 27.94 -31.78
N VAL A 17 -17.07 27.80 -31.60
CA VAL A 17 -16.33 28.52 -30.54
C VAL A 17 -15.33 29.45 -31.20
N GLY A 18 -15.46 30.74 -30.89
CA GLY A 18 -14.61 31.80 -31.43
C GLY A 18 -15.02 32.26 -32.83
N SER A 19 -14.39 33.36 -33.25
CA SER A 19 -14.62 33.98 -34.56
C SER A 19 -13.69 33.45 -35.64
N SER A 20 -12.98 32.34 -35.41
CA SER A 20 -12.10 31.75 -36.43
C SER A 20 -12.96 31.04 -37.47
N VAL A 21 -13.05 31.68 -38.63
CA VAL A 21 -13.74 31.21 -39.81
C VAL A 21 -12.67 30.89 -40.86
N ASP A 22 -12.78 29.76 -41.55
CA ASP A 22 -11.88 29.42 -42.64
C ASP A 22 -12.10 30.35 -43.85
N GLN A 23 -11.25 30.23 -44.86
CA GLN A 23 -11.37 31.00 -46.11
C GLN A 23 -12.68 30.77 -46.87
N PHE A 24 -13.49 29.77 -46.48
CA PHE A 24 -14.77 29.42 -47.08
C PHE A 24 -15.97 29.86 -46.22
N GLY A 25 -15.76 30.64 -45.16
CA GLY A 25 -16.86 31.09 -44.31
C GLY A 25 -17.33 30.05 -43.27
N ARG A 26 -16.60 28.95 -43.06
CA ARG A 26 -16.97 27.87 -42.13
C ARG A 26 -16.20 27.99 -40.81
N HIS A 27 -16.86 27.78 -39.68
CA HIS A 27 -16.18 27.77 -38.39
C HIS A 27 -15.19 26.61 -38.28
N THR A 28 -13.93 26.89 -37.92
CA THR A 28 -12.88 25.86 -37.78
C THR A 28 -12.89 25.16 -36.43
N SER A 29 -13.40 25.83 -35.40
CA SER A 29 -13.46 25.32 -34.02
C SER A 29 -14.90 25.14 -33.57
N HIS A 30 -15.20 23.93 -33.11
CA HIS A 30 -16.48 23.57 -32.53
C HIS A 30 -16.27 22.98 -31.14
N GLN A 31 -17.19 23.26 -30.24
CA GLN A 31 -17.27 22.63 -28.92
C GLN A 31 -18.53 21.79 -28.83
N GLY A 32 -18.36 20.57 -28.32
CA GLY A 32 -19.47 19.66 -28.08
C GLY A 32 -20.13 19.92 -26.74
N PHE A 33 -21.46 19.97 -26.74
CA PHE A 33 -22.28 20.01 -25.54
C PHE A 33 -23.33 18.91 -25.60
N CYS A 34 -23.64 18.34 -24.44
CA CYS A 34 -24.79 17.47 -24.27
C CYS A 34 -25.94 18.32 -23.74
N ILE A 35 -26.97 18.52 -24.55
CA ILE A 35 -28.12 19.37 -24.21
C ILE A 35 -29.40 18.51 -24.33
N PRO A 36 -30.35 18.65 -23.39
CA PRO A 36 -31.68 18.05 -23.54
C PRO A 36 -32.35 18.51 -24.84
N LYS A 37 -33.16 17.65 -25.45
CA LYS A 37 -33.82 17.95 -26.73
C LYS A 37 -34.91 19.02 -26.59
N ASN A 38 -35.67 18.97 -25.50
CA ASN A 38 -36.78 19.90 -25.24
C ASN A 38 -36.50 20.76 -23.99
N ASP A 39 -37.10 21.95 -23.91
CA ASP A 39 -36.98 22.83 -22.74
C ASP A 39 -37.58 22.21 -21.47
N ASN A 40 -38.66 21.43 -21.60
CA ASN A 40 -39.23 20.66 -20.48
C ASN A 40 -38.25 19.61 -19.94
N ASP A 41 -37.42 19.03 -20.80
CA ASP A 41 -36.40 18.04 -20.41
C ASP A 41 -35.24 18.72 -19.68
N LEU A 42 -34.97 20.01 -19.96
CA LEU A 42 -33.98 20.80 -19.22
C LEU A 42 -34.40 21.01 -17.77
N ALA A 43 -35.64 21.44 -17.54
CA ALA A 43 -36.18 21.59 -16.19
C ALA A 43 -36.11 20.25 -15.43
N LEU A 44 -36.56 19.16 -16.07
CA LEU A 44 -36.47 17.81 -15.50
C LEU A 44 -35.03 17.42 -15.15
N THR A 45 -34.08 17.64 -16.05
CA THR A 45 -32.67 17.30 -15.84
C THR A 45 -32.08 18.08 -14.66
N ILE A 46 -32.38 19.38 -14.55
CA ILE A 46 -31.94 20.22 -13.43
C ILE A 46 -32.56 19.73 -12.12
N THR A 47 -33.85 19.40 -12.11
CA THR A 47 -34.56 18.88 -10.93
C THR A 47 -34.01 17.52 -10.49
N LEU A 48 -33.72 16.60 -11.42
CA LEU A 48 -33.14 15.30 -11.10
C LEU A 48 -31.69 15.44 -10.60
N ALA A 49 -30.90 16.29 -11.24
CA ALA A 49 -29.53 16.56 -10.82
C ALA A 49 -29.47 17.20 -9.41
N SER A 50 -30.36 18.15 -9.12
CA SER A 50 -30.44 18.79 -7.80
C SER A 50 -30.91 17.81 -6.73
N LEU A 51 -31.92 16.98 -7.03
CA LEU A 51 -32.39 15.93 -6.13
C LEU A 51 -31.28 14.91 -5.82
N ARG A 52 -30.55 14.47 -6.85
CA ARG A 52 -29.39 13.58 -6.67
C ARG A 52 -28.32 14.23 -5.80
N LEU A 53 -27.99 15.49 -6.04
CA LEU A 53 -27.01 16.23 -5.25
C LEU A 53 -27.45 16.30 -3.79
N PHE A 54 -28.73 16.59 -3.55
CA PHE A 54 -29.32 16.68 -2.22
C PHE A 54 -29.21 15.36 -1.46
N PHE A 55 -29.65 14.24 -2.06
CA PHE A 55 -29.56 12.92 -1.42
C PHE A 55 -28.11 12.49 -1.14
N ASN A 56 -27.19 12.71 -2.08
CA ASN A 56 -25.78 12.37 -1.85
C ASN A 56 -25.17 13.22 -0.73
N THR A 57 -25.54 14.49 -0.63
CA THR A 57 -25.07 15.38 0.44
C THR A 57 -25.60 14.94 1.80
N ILE A 58 -26.89 14.58 1.90
CA ILE A 58 -27.47 14.05 3.14
C ILE A 58 -26.80 12.73 3.53
N ALA A 59 -26.64 11.80 2.58
CA ALA A 59 -25.98 10.53 2.84
C ALA A 59 -24.56 10.74 3.36
N LEU A 60 -23.80 11.66 2.76
CA LEU A 60 -22.46 12.01 3.20
C LEU A 60 -22.44 12.59 4.62
N LEU A 61 -23.38 13.49 4.95
CA LEU A 61 -23.52 14.05 6.30
C LEU A 61 -23.87 12.98 7.34
N ILE A 62 -24.76 12.05 7.01
CA ILE A 62 -25.11 10.91 7.87
C ILE A 62 -23.89 10.02 8.10
N MET A 63 -23.11 9.74 7.05
CA MET A 63 -21.88 8.95 7.17
C MET A 63 -20.84 9.63 8.06
N ILE A 64 -20.67 10.95 7.93
CA ILE A 64 -19.79 11.74 8.82
C ILE A 64 -20.29 11.69 10.26
N TYR A 65 -21.60 11.81 10.47
CA TYR A 65 -22.20 11.71 11.80
C TYR A 65 -21.92 10.35 12.46
N TYR A 66 -22.16 9.23 11.76
CA TYR A 66 -21.87 7.90 12.28
C TYR A 66 -20.37 7.65 12.48
N ALA A 67 -19.52 8.16 11.58
CA ALA A 67 -18.07 8.11 11.75
C ALA A 67 -17.61 8.91 12.99
N TYR A 68 -18.26 10.04 13.27
CA TYR A 68 -18.00 10.82 14.48
C TYR A 68 -18.45 10.08 15.74
N CYS A 69 -19.65 9.51 15.75
CA CYS A 69 -20.15 8.73 16.89
C CYS A 69 -19.29 7.48 17.18
N SER A 70 -18.79 6.81 16.15
CA SER A 70 -17.94 5.62 16.29
C SER A 70 -16.51 5.92 16.78
N ARG A 71 -16.11 7.20 16.88
CA ARG A 71 -14.76 7.60 17.33
C ARG A 71 -14.46 7.17 18.78
N ASN A 72 -15.49 6.99 19.60
CA ASN A 72 -15.33 6.62 21.01
C ASN A 72 -15.22 5.11 21.24
N ILE A 73 -15.44 4.28 20.21
CA ILE A 73 -15.29 2.83 20.33
C ILE A 73 -13.79 2.51 20.24
N SER A 74 -13.19 2.06 21.36
CA SER A 74 -11.80 1.63 21.39
C SER A 74 -11.66 0.32 20.62
N THR A 75 -11.34 0.43 19.35
CA THR A 75 -10.86 -0.69 18.55
C THR A 75 -9.34 -0.74 18.65
N GLU A 76 -8.78 -1.95 18.61
CA GLU A 76 -7.34 -2.24 18.72
C GLU A 76 -6.49 -1.39 17.75
N TYR A 77 -7.05 -1.00 16.61
CA TYR A 77 -6.34 -0.27 15.55
C TYR A 77 -6.69 1.22 15.44
N SER A 78 -7.58 1.77 16.30
CA SER A 78 -8.04 3.17 16.22
C SER A 78 -8.46 3.64 14.81
N GLU A 79 -8.90 2.71 13.95
CA GLU A 79 -9.16 2.98 12.52
C GLU A 79 -10.31 3.97 12.31
N SER A 80 -11.27 3.97 13.24
CA SER A 80 -12.43 4.87 13.21
C SER A 80 -12.03 6.35 13.15
N LYS A 81 -10.93 6.74 13.81
CA LYS A 81 -10.40 8.12 13.77
C LYS A 81 -9.92 8.49 12.36
N TRP A 82 -9.22 7.58 11.69
CA TRP A 82 -8.72 7.79 10.33
C TRP A 82 -9.85 7.81 9.31
N ILE A 83 -10.87 6.99 9.50
CA ILE A 83 -12.08 6.98 8.65
C ILE A 83 -12.86 8.29 8.79
N ALA A 84 -13.07 8.78 10.01
CA ALA A 84 -13.73 10.07 10.24
C ALA A 84 -12.95 11.23 9.60
N LEU A 85 -11.62 11.21 9.72
CA LEU A 85 -10.74 12.20 9.08
C LEU A 85 -10.82 12.13 7.55
N MET A 86 -10.83 10.93 6.98
CA MET A 86 -10.97 10.69 5.54
C MET A 86 -12.31 11.24 5.01
N LEU A 87 -13.42 10.92 5.68
CA LEU A 87 -14.76 11.40 5.30
C LEU A 87 -14.84 12.94 5.36
N PHE A 88 -14.15 13.55 6.32
CA PHE A 88 -14.05 15.00 6.40
C PHE A 88 -13.31 15.61 5.20
N PHE A 89 -12.19 15.01 4.76
CA PHE A 89 -11.49 15.45 3.53
C PHE A 89 -12.34 15.27 2.28
N ILE A 90 -13.03 14.13 2.16
CA ILE A 90 -13.97 13.87 1.06
C ILE A 90 -15.05 14.96 1.02
N PHE A 91 -15.59 15.34 2.18
CA PHE A 91 -16.60 16.40 2.27
C PHE A 91 -16.08 17.76 1.82
N GLN A 92 -14.87 18.15 2.24
CA GLN A 92 -14.25 19.40 1.78
C GLN A 92 -14.03 19.40 0.27
N LEU A 93 -13.47 18.33 -0.29
CA LEU A 93 -13.23 18.19 -1.72
C LEU A 93 -14.54 18.16 -2.51
N TYR A 94 -15.60 17.55 -1.96
CA TYR A 94 -16.93 17.54 -2.54
C TYR A 94 -17.51 18.96 -2.66
N ILE A 95 -17.41 19.78 -1.60
CA ILE A 95 -17.85 21.19 -1.64
C ILE A 95 -17.05 21.98 -2.69
N VAL A 96 -15.72 21.85 -2.69
CA VAL A 96 -14.85 22.52 -3.68
C VAL A 96 -15.21 22.12 -5.10
N LYS A 97 -15.47 20.83 -5.34
CA LYS A 97 -15.89 20.32 -6.63
C LYS A 97 -17.23 20.92 -7.07
N ILE A 98 -18.23 20.99 -6.19
CA ILE A 98 -19.52 21.62 -6.50
C ILE A 98 -19.33 23.09 -6.85
N ALA A 99 -18.56 23.84 -6.05
CA ALA A 99 -18.29 25.26 -6.29
C ALA A 99 -17.57 25.49 -7.64
N LEU A 100 -16.63 24.61 -7.99
CA LEU A 100 -15.94 24.66 -9.28
C LEU A 100 -16.93 24.38 -10.43
N ASP A 101 -17.74 23.32 -10.31
CA ASP A 101 -18.71 22.92 -11.34
C ASP A 101 -19.75 24.04 -11.59
N THR A 102 -20.26 24.69 -10.54
CA THR A 102 -21.24 25.79 -10.68
C THR A 102 -20.64 27.06 -11.29
N THR A 103 -19.43 27.43 -10.89
CA THR A 103 -18.72 28.60 -11.44
C THR A 103 -18.50 28.46 -12.96
N ILE A 104 -18.26 27.23 -13.41
CA ILE A 104 -17.99 26.94 -14.82
C ILE A 104 -19.25 26.98 -15.66
N VAL A 105 -20.37 26.48 -15.13
CA VAL A 105 -21.68 26.59 -15.80
C VAL A 105 -22.06 28.06 -16.02
N SER A 106 -21.76 28.94 -15.05
CA SER A 106 -22.02 30.38 -15.15
C SER A 106 -21.17 31.08 -16.23
N ASN A 107 -19.89 30.68 -16.37
CA ASN A 107 -18.93 31.33 -17.26
C ASN A 107 -18.93 30.80 -18.72
N ARG A 108 -20.05 30.26 -19.22
CA ARG A 108 -20.17 29.66 -20.56
C ARG A 108 -19.77 30.56 -21.74
N LYS A 109 -19.69 31.89 -21.57
CA LYS A 109 -19.56 32.84 -22.68
C LYS A 109 -18.11 33.12 -23.17
N GLY A 110 -17.05 32.63 -22.53
CA GLY A 110 -15.69 33.16 -22.79
C GLY A 110 -14.53 32.21 -23.12
N GLY A 111 -14.64 30.89 -22.94
CA GLY A 111 -13.46 29.98 -22.94
C GLY A 111 -12.52 30.23 -21.72
N PRO A 112 -11.61 29.32 -21.31
CA PRO A 112 -11.07 28.11 -21.95
C PRO A 112 -11.47 26.79 -21.24
N HIS A 113 -12.08 25.85 -21.98
CA HIS A 113 -12.48 24.53 -21.45
C HIS A 113 -11.32 23.62 -21.00
N LYS A 114 -10.09 23.92 -21.46
CA LYS A 114 -8.90 23.13 -21.15
C LYS A 114 -8.55 23.17 -19.66
N SER A 115 -8.75 24.32 -18.99
CA SER A 115 -8.50 24.45 -17.56
C SER A 115 -9.51 23.67 -16.71
N PHE A 116 -10.74 23.49 -17.20
CA PHE A 116 -11.74 22.68 -16.52
C PHE A 116 -11.38 21.19 -16.50
N ILE A 117 -11.04 20.63 -17.67
CA ILE A 117 -10.69 19.20 -17.76
C ILE A 117 -9.47 18.92 -16.88
N LEU A 118 -8.48 19.81 -16.92
CA LEU A 118 -7.30 19.68 -16.07
C LEU A 118 -7.64 19.84 -14.58
N GLY A 119 -8.44 20.86 -14.21
CA GLY A 119 -8.83 21.11 -12.83
C GLY A 119 -9.67 19.97 -12.23
N SER A 120 -10.63 19.45 -12.99
CA SER A 120 -11.44 18.29 -12.59
C SER A 120 -10.63 17.01 -12.48
N ALA A 121 -9.68 16.77 -13.40
CA ALA A 121 -8.75 15.65 -13.31
C ALA A 121 -7.86 15.73 -12.06
N ILE A 122 -7.32 16.93 -11.76
CA ILE A 122 -6.51 17.16 -10.56
C ILE A 122 -7.34 16.96 -9.30
N LEU A 123 -8.56 17.52 -9.22
CA LEU A 123 -9.44 17.33 -8.07
C LEU A 123 -9.82 15.86 -7.88
N ASN A 124 -10.07 15.12 -8.96
CA ASN A 124 -10.36 13.69 -8.88
C ASN A 124 -9.14 12.90 -8.38
N CYS A 125 -7.95 13.26 -8.86
CA CYS A 125 -6.70 12.69 -8.39
C CYS A 125 -6.49 12.94 -6.88
N LEU A 126 -6.69 14.20 -6.44
CA LEU A 126 -6.64 14.58 -5.03
C LEU A 126 -7.67 13.84 -4.18
N LEU A 127 -8.88 13.63 -4.70
CA LEU A 127 -9.92 12.85 -4.02
C LEU A 127 -9.46 11.41 -3.79
N VAL A 128 -8.92 10.75 -4.81
CA VAL A 128 -8.39 9.39 -4.68
C VAL A 128 -7.24 9.35 -3.67
N PHE A 129 -6.27 10.25 -3.76
CA PHE A 129 -5.16 10.30 -2.79
C PHE A 129 -5.61 10.62 -1.36
N SER A 130 -6.64 11.45 -1.19
CA SER A 130 -7.22 11.76 0.13
C SER A 130 -7.89 10.56 0.79
N ILE A 131 -8.28 9.55 0.01
CA ILE A 131 -8.85 8.29 0.49
C ILE A 131 -7.73 7.28 0.76
N LEU A 132 -6.83 7.09 -0.21
CA LEU A 132 -5.77 6.09 -0.11
C LEU A 132 -4.79 6.41 1.04
N LEU A 133 -4.36 7.67 1.18
CA LEU A 133 -3.32 8.01 2.16
C LEU A 133 -3.77 7.73 3.60
N PRO A 134 -4.90 8.25 4.12
CA PRO A 134 -5.33 7.97 5.50
C PRO A 134 -5.66 6.49 5.74
N LEU A 135 -6.04 5.74 4.70
CA LEU A 135 -6.35 4.31 4.82
C LEU A 135 -5.09 3.45 4.92
N PHE A 136 -4.04 3.76 4.15
CA PHE A 136 -2.81 2.96 4.12
C PHE A 136 -1.76 3.41 5.14
N VAL A 137 -1.73 4.69 5.53
CA VAL A 137 -0.77 5.21 6.51
C VAL A 137 -0.74 4.44 7.83
N PRO A 138 -1.88 4.20 8.53
CA PRO A 138 -1.84 3.47 9.80
C PRO A 138 -1.38 2.01 9.63
N LYS A 139 -1.77 1.35 8.53
CA LYS A 139 -1.35 -0.04 8.24
C LYS A 139 0.15 -0.14 7.99
N VAL A 140 0.71 0.80 7.22
CA VAL A 140 2.16 0.83 6.96
C VAL A 140 2.93 1.16 8.24
N TYR A 141 2.37 2.00 9.11
CA TYR A 141 3.00 2.33 10.40
C TYR A 141 3.02 1.11 11.33
N ALA A 142 1.88 0.42 11.48
CA ALA A 142 1.78 -0.80 12.29
C ALA A 142 2.75 -1.90 11.82
N LEU A 143 2.81 -2.17 10.51
CA LEU A 143 3.75 -3.14 9.94
C LEU A 143 5.22 -2.78 10.17
N ARG A 144 5.54 -1.48 10.21
CA ARG A 144 6.91 -1.01 10.49
C ARG A 144 7.29 -1.20 11.94
N GLU A 145 6.36 -1.01 12.87
CA GLU A 145 6.61 -1.25 14.30
C GLU A 145 6.81 -2.74 14.59
N GLU A 146 5.93 -3.60 14.06
CA GLU A 146 6.08 -5.06 14.20
C GLU A 146 7.43 -5.56 13.64
N LYS A 147 7.85 -5.02 12.49
CA LYS A 147 9.15 -5.36 11.89
C LYS A 147 10.33 -4.91 12.77
N LYS A 148 10.22 -3.72 13.39
CA LYS A 148 11.27 -3.23 14.31
C LYS A 148 11.36 -4.10 15.56
N GLU A 149 10.24 -4.50 16.13
CA GLU A 149 10.21 -5.39 17.31
C GLU A 149 10.81 -6.77 17.01
N LYS A 150 10.48 -7.36 15.86
CA LYS A 150 11.07 -8.64 15.43
C LYS A 150 12.58 -8.52 15.26
N LEU A 151 13.05 -7.46 14.62
CA LEU A 151 14.48 -7.21 14.43
C LEU A 151 15.21 -6.97 15.76
N GLU A 152 14.60 -6.27 16.71
CA GLU A 152 15.17 -6.07 18.05
C GLU A 152 15.23 -7.39 18.83
N LYS A 153 14.19 -8.23 18.76
CA LYS A 153 14.17 -9.57 19.37
C LYS A 153 15.25 -10.47 18.77
N GLU A 154 15.47 -10.42 17.45
CA GLU A 154 16.57 -11.15 16.79
C GLU A 154 17.94 -10.65 17.23
N ARG A 155 18.13 -9.32 17.34
CA ARG A 155 19.39 -8.74 17.83
C ARG A 155 19.70 -9.18 19.27
N LYS A 156 18.71 -9.11 20.18
CA LYS A 156 18.87 -9.60 21.57
C LYS A 156 19.18 -11.10 21.63
N LYS A 157 18.59 -11.92 20.75
CA LYS A 157 18.92 -13.34 20.64
C LYS A 157 20.35 -13.56 20.14
N GLN A 158 20.80 -12.80 19.15
CA GLN A 158 22.17 -12.85 18.66
C GLN A 158 23.18 -12.44 19.75
N GLU A 159 22.93 -11.35 20.48
CA GLU A 159 23.76 -10.91 21.60
C GLU A 159 23.84 -11.98 22.72
N ARG A 160 22.71 -12.61 23.06
CA ARG A 160 22.68 -13.73 24.03
C ARG A 160 23.49 -14.93 23.53
N LEU A 161 23.36 -15.28 22.25
CA LEU A 161 24.10 -16.38 21.64
C LEU A 161 25.61 -16.11 21.59
N GLU A 162 26.02 -14.87 21.31
CA GLU A 162 27.44 -14.46 21.36
C GLU A 162 28.00 -14.54 22.78
N ARG A 163 27.25 -14.10 23.79
CA ARG A 163 27.67 -14.26 25.19
C ARG A 163 27.87 -15.72 25.56
N LEU A 164 26.96 -16.62 25.17
CA LEU A 164 27.09 -18.05 25.41
C LEU A 164 28.36 -18.63 24.75
N ARG A 165 28.66 -18.22 23.50
CA ARG A 165 29.89 -18.63 22.82
C ARG A 165 31.16 -18.20 23.56
N ILE A 166 31.19 -16.99 24.10
CA ILE A 166 32.33 -16.49 24.89
C ILE A 166 32.49 -17.30 26.19
N PHE A 167 31.38 -17.62 26.88
CA PHE A 167 31.44 -18.47 28.08
C PHE A 167 31.97 -19.87 27.78
N ASP A 168 31.55 -20.49 26.68
CA ASP A 168 32.05 -21.81 26.26
C ASP A 168 33.54 -21.78 25.92
N THR A 169 34.05 -20.70 25.30
CA THR A 169 35.49 -20.54 25.04
C THR A 169 36.28 -20.39 26.33
N LEU A 170 35.82 -19.57 27.28
CA LEU A 170 36.49 -19.38 28.57
C LEU A 170 36.51 -20.66 29.41
N LYS A 171 35.44 -21.46 29.35
CA LYS A 171 35.36 -22.73 30.05
C LYS A 171 36.37 -23.75 29.53
N LYS A 172 36.55 -23.82 28.20
CA LYS A 172 37.56 -24.71 27.59
C LYS A 172 38.98 -24.32 28.00
N GLU A 173 39.30 -23.02 27.99
CA GLU A 173 40.62 -22.55 28.44
C GLU A 173 40.92 -22.93 29.90
N GLN A 174 39.91 -22.87 30.79
CA GLN A 174 40.08 -23.32 32.18
C GLN A 174 40.25 -24.84 32.32
N GLU A 175 39.55 -25.65 31.50
CA GLU A 175 39.71 -27.09 31.50
C GLU A 175 41.11 -27.51 31.00
N ASP A 176 41.63 -26.83 29.98
CA ASP A 176 42.98 -27.05 29.46
C ASP A 176 44.05 -26.65 30.49
N GLU A 177 43.93 -25.48 31.13
CA GLU A 177 44.85 -25.08 32.22
C GLU A 177 44.82 -26.02 33.42
N ALA A 178 43.66 -26.57 33.77
CA ALA A 178 43.52 -27.51 34.88
C ALA A 178 44.18 -28.86 34.56
N ASN A 179 44.07 -29.31 33.31
CA ASN A 179 44.69 -30.55 32.84
C ASN A 179 46.22 -30.45 32.82
N ASP A 180 46.78 -29.28 32.46
CA ASP A 180 48.23 -29.03 32.48
C ASP A 180 48.80 -28.95 33.92
N ARG A 181 48.05 -28.42 34.89
CA ARG A 181 48.51 -28.32 36.29
C ARG A 181 48.52 -29.66 37.03
N PHE A 182 47.64 -30.59 36.68
CA PHE A 182 47.60 -31.93 37.27
C PHE A 182 47.65 -32.98 36.17
N PRO A 183 48.84 -33.27 35.61
CA PRO A 183 48.99 -34.38 34.68
C PRO A 183 48.55 -35.64 35.44
N THR A 184 47.39 -36.17 35.07
CA THR A 184 46.84 -37.40 35.64
C THR A 184 47.69 -38.56 35.14
N GLY A 185 48.88 -38.69 35.71
CA GLY A 185 49.79 -39.81 35.51
C GLY A 185 49.12 -41.08 36.01
N ASN A 186 48.44 -41.78 35.10
CA ASN A 186 48.14 -43.21 35.13
C ASN A 186 47.78 -43.80 36.51
N ALA A 187 46.92 -43.14 37.27
CA ALA A 187 46.43 -43.65 38.55
C ALA A 187 45.19 -44.52 38.31
N LYS A 188 45.42 -45.75 37.84
CA LYS A 188 44.40 -46.81 37.87
C LYS A 188 44.03 -47.09 39.33
N GLY A 189 42.92 -46.56 39.83
CA GLY A 189 42.31 -47.11 41.05
C GLY A 189 41.46 -46.20 41.93
N PHE A 190 41.43 -44.88 41.76
CA PHE A 190 40.75 -44.03 42.75
C PHE A 190 39.33 -43.62 42.29
N LYS A 191 38.33 -44.42 42.68
CA LYS A 191 36.90 -44.03 42.66
C LYS A 191 36.68 -42.94 43.72
N MET A 192 36.59 -41.68 43.32
CA MET A 192 36.09 -40.64 44.21
C MET A 192 34.56 -40.70 44.31
N PRO A 193 33.99 -40.74 45.52
CA PRO A 193 32.56 -40.57 45.74
C PRO A 193 32.31 -39.13 46.17
N ILE A 194 32.21 -38.18 45.24
CA ILE A 194 31.93 -36.79 45.63
C ILE A 194 30.88 -36.19 44.70
N ALA A 195 29.63 -36.38 45.13
CA ALA A 195 28.49 -35.58 44.73
C ALA A 195 28.62 -34.18 45.37
N LEU A 196 29.39 -33.29 44.75
CA LEU A 196 29.34 -31.87 45.08
C LEU A 196 28.29 -31.22 44.19
N LYS A 197 27.06 -31.28 44.69
CA LYS A 197 25.89 -30.55 44.18
C LYS A 197 26.21 -29.06 44.30
N MET A 198 26.74 -28.47 43.23
CA MET A 198 26.91 -27.02 43.16
C MET A 198 25.52 -26.38 43.22
N PRO A 199 25.27 -25.47 44.18
CA PRO A 199 24.05 -24.68 44.18
C PRO A 199 24.18 -23.70 43.00
N PHE A 200 23.59 -24.06 41.86
CA PHE A 200 23.14 -23.03 40.93
C PHE A 200 22.08 -22.23 41.69
N HIS A 201 22.50 -21.10 42.26
CA HIS A 201 21.59 -20.05 42.68
C HIS A 201 20.93 -19.57 41.39
N ASN A 202 19.73 -20.11 41.12
CA ASN A 202 18.80 -19.56 40.15
C ASN A 202 18.20 -18.29 40.76
N ASP A 203 19.04 -17.29 40.99
CA ASP A 203 18.57 -15.96 41.31
C ASP A 203 18.42 -15.24 39.96
N ASP A 204 17.23 -14.70 39.76
CA ASP A 204 16.83 -13.81 38.67
C ASP A 204 16.42 -14.50 37.36
N ALA A 205 15.51 -15.49 37.48
CA ALA A 205 14.45 -15.72 36.49
C ALA A 205 13.12 -15.07 36.92
N ASN A 206 13.17 -14.02 37.74
CA ASN A 206 12.08 -13.05 37.89
C ASN A 206 12.32 -11.91 36.89
N GLU A 207 12.29 -12.20 35.60
CA GLU A 207 11.88 -11.17 34.64
C GLU A 207 10.35 -11.20 34.69
N GLU A 208 9.82 -10.36 35.58
CA GLU A 208 8.42 -9.93 35.62
C GLU A 208 8.06 -9.34 34.26
N ASP A 209 7.70 -10.17 33.29
CA ASP A 209 6.74 -9.81 32.24
C ASP A 209 5.36 -10.33 32.67
N SER A 210 4.96 -9.90 33.86
CA SER A 210 3.54 -9.74 34.19
C SER A 210 3.03 -8.51 33.46
N GLU A 211 2.79 -8.65 32.16
CA GLU A 211 1.75 -7.86 31.52
C GLU A 211 0.55 -8.78 31.33
N GLN A 212 -0.32 -8.76 32.35
CA GLN A 212 -1.72 -9.09 32.21
C GLN A 212 -2.28 -8.28 31.03
N THR A 213 -2.38 -8.90 29.87
CA THR A 213 -3.46 -8.62 28.94
C THR A 213 -4.44 -9.77 29.03
N GLU A 214 -5.54 -9.46 29.72
CA GLU A 214 -6.70 -10.30 29.93
C GLU A 214 -7.19 -10.93 28.62
N SER A 215 -7.54 -12.21 28.74
CA SER A 215 -8.61 -12.92 28.03
C SER A 215 -9.39 -12.11 26.98
N ASN A 216 -9.03 -12.25 25.70
CA ASN A 216 -10.02 -12.22 24.63
C ASN A 216 -9.52 -12.79 23.29
N VAL A 217 -9.02 -14.03 23.25
CA VAL A 217 -8.83 -14.72 21.95
C VAL A 217 -9.18 -16.21 22.07
N GLY A 218 -10.48 -16.49 22.09
CA GLY A 218 -11.03 -17.83 21.81
C GLY A 218 -11.29 -18.10 20.32
N TYR A 219 -10.87 -17.20 19.42
CA TYR A 219 -11.15 -17.28 17.97
C TYR A 219 -9.96 -16.86 17.08
N GLY A 220 -8.71 -17.17 17.48
CA GLY A 220 -7.52 -16.74 16.73
C GLY A 220 -6.67 -17.87 16.14
N LEU A 221 -6.68 -19.06 16.74
CA LEU A 221 -5.71 -20.11 16.38
C LEU A 221 -6.06 -20.87 15.09
N HIS A 222 -7.25 -20.65 14.52
CA HIS A 222 -7.65 -21.24 13.25
C HIS A 222 -7.47 -20.31 12.04
N VAL A 223 -7.16 -19.02 12.24
CA VAL A 223 -6.93 -18.04 11.16
C VAL A 223 -5.43 -17.91 10.85
N VAL A 224 -4.56 -18.11 11.84
CA VAL A 224 -3.09 -18.00 11.65
C VAL A 224 -2.52 -19.13 10.78
N THR A 225 -3.19 -20.29 10.69
CA THR A 225 -2.77 -21.36 9.76
C THR A 225 -3.18 -21.09 8.32
N GLU A 226 -4.23 -20.28 8.09
CA GLU A 226 -4.72 -19.95 6.75
C GLU A 226 -3.85 -18.86 6.11
N GLU A 227 -3.51 -17.80 6.86
CA GLU A 227 -2.58 -16.75 6.37
C GLU A 227 -1.16 -17.29 6.12
N ALA A 228 -0.67 -18.21 6.96
CA ALA A 228 0.65 -18.84 6.73
C ALA A 228 0.69 -19.69 5.44
N SER A 229 -0.47 -20.18 4.98
CA SER A 229 -0.58 -20.90 3.71
C SER A 229 -0.58 -19.94 2.51
N GLU A 230 -1.27 -18.80 2.64
CA GLU A 230 -1.33 -17.77 1.60
C GLU A 230 0.05 -17.14 1.34
N TYR A 231 0.85 -16.90 2.39
CA TYR A 231 2.22 -16.41 2.23
C TYR A 231 3.15 -17.39 1.51
N LYS A 232 2.96 -18.71 1.66
CA LYS A 232 3.74 -19.71 0.90
C LYS A 232 3.36 -19.73 -0.58
N GLU A 233 2.07 -19.55 -0.88
CA GLU A 233 1.60 -19.46 -2.26
C GLU A 233 2.07 -18.17 -2.94
N LEU A 234 2.10 -17.06 -2.20
CA LEU A 234 2.64 -15.80 -2.69
C LEU A 234 4.16 -15.84 -2.93
N GLN A 235 4.92 -16.50 -2.04
CA GLN A 235 6.36 -16.70 -2.25
C GLN A 235 6.67 -17.57 -3.46
N THR A 236 5.89 -18.63 -3.70
CA THR A 236 6.07 -19.50 -4.87
C THR A 236 5.63 -18.84 -6.17
N SER A 237 4.62 -17.97 -6.14
CA SER A 237 4.23 -17.14 -7.29
C SER A 237 5.31 -16.08 -7.63
N LEU A 238 5.88 -15.46 -6.60
CA LEU A 238 6.95 -14.47 -6.77
C LEU A 238 8.24 -15.10 -7.32
N SER A 239 8.62 -16.28 -6.83
CA SER A 239 9.82 -16.98 -7.32
C SER A 239 9.66 -17.40 -8.79
N LYS A 240 8.48 -17.89 -9.20
CA LYS A 240 8.19 -18.19 -10.61
C LYS A 240 8.28 -16.95 -11.50
N THR A 241 7.71 -15.83 -11.07
CA THR A 241 7.75 -14.57 -11.84
C THR A 241 9.18 -14.03 -11.97
N LEU A 242 10.02 -14.27 -10.95
CA LEU A 242 11.43 -13.90 -10.97
C LEU A 242 12.22 -14.78 -11.95
N GLU A 243 12.00 -16.09 -11.95
CA GLU A 243 12.63 -17.03 -12.89
C GLU A 243 12.24 -16.75 -14.35
N GLU A 244 10.97 -16.44 -14.60
CA GLU A 244 10.51 -16.04 -15.94
C GLU A 244 11.21 -14.76 -16.42
N ASN A 245 11.35 -13.75 -15.56
CA ASN A 245 12.06 -12.52 -15.91
C ASN A 245 13.55 -12.73 -16.18
N ILE A 246 14.21 -13.60 -15.41
CA ILE A 246 15.62 -13.95 -15.64
C ILE A 246 15.77 -14.64 -17.00
N THR A 247 14.88 -15.57 -17.31
CA THR A 247 14.88 -16.30 -18.59
C THR A 247 14.61 -15.36 -19.78
N LEU A 248 13.68 -14.42 -19.63
CA LEU A 248 13.39 -13.39 -20.64
C LEU A 248 14.59 -12.48 -20.91
N ARG A 249 15.30 -12.05 -19.84
CA ARG A 249 16.53 -11.27 -19.98
C ARG A 249 17.65 -12.05 -20.67
N GLN A 250 17.83 -13.33 -20.36
CA GLN A 250 18.81 -14.18 -21.03
C GLN A 250 18.47 -14.35 -22.53
N SER A 251 17.19 -14.51 -22.88
CA SER A 251 16.71 -14.60 -24.26
C SER A 251 16.93 -13.30 -25.07
N ILE A 252 16.71 -12.13 -24.44
CA ILE A 252 17.00 -10.84 -25.09
C ILE A 252 18.50 -10.68 -25.32
N ASN A 253 19.33 -11.03 -24.34
CA ASN A 253 20.79 -10.93 -24.47
C ASN A 253 21.33 -11.87 -25.56
N SER A 254 20.80 -13.08 -25.72
CA SER A 254 21.22 -13.99 -26.78
C SER A 254 20.83 -13.51 -28.18
N ARG A 255 19.64 -12.90 -28.33
CA ARG A 255 19.23 -12.27 -29.59
C ARG A 255 20.09 -11.06 -29.95
N ASN A 256 20.45 -10.24 -28.98
CA ASN A 256 21.33 -9.09 -29.20
C ASN A 256 22.76 -9.53 -29.57
N ALA A 257 23.26 -10.62 -28.97
CA ALA A 257 24.54 -11.21 -29.35
C ALA A 257 24.53 -11.75 -30.79
N ALA A 258 23.42 -12.37 -31.23
CA ALA A 258 23.26 -12.84 -32.61
C ALA A 258 23.20 -11.68 -33.62
N ALA A 259 22.46 -10.61 -33.30
CA ALA A 259 22.36 -9.42 -34.16
C ALA A 259 23.71 -8.68 -34.33
N HIS A 260 24.57 -8.70 -33.30
CA HIS A 260 25.92 -8.15 -33.40
C HIS A 260 26.90 -9.05 -34.18
N GLY A 261 26.64 -10.35 -34.27
CA GLY A 261 27.42 -11.27 -35.11
C GLY A 261 27.22 -11.05 -36.61
N GLU A 262 26.01 -10.69 -37.04
CA GLU A 262 25.71 -10.44 -38.46
C GLU A 262 26.24 -9.11 -38.96
N SER A 263 26.40 -8.10 -38.09
CA SER A 263 26.92 -6.78 -38.49
C SER A 263 28.42 -6.79 -38.80
N GLY A 264 29.19 -7.76 -38.30
CA GLY A 264 30.61 -7.93 -38.65
C GLY A 264 30.83 -8.54 -40.05
N LEU A 265 29.86 -9.29 -40.58
CA LEU A 265 29.98 -9.97 -41.88
C LEU A 265 29.78 -8.99 -43.05
N TYR A 266 29.02 -7.91 -42.85
CA TYR A 266 28.86 -6.86 -43.85
C TYR A 266 30.07 -5.91 -43.95
N GLN A 267 30.91 -5.79 -42.91
CA GLN A 267 32.14 -4.99 -43.00
C GLN A 267 33.23 -5.68 -43.81
N LEU A 268 33.33 -7.01 -43.79
CA LEU A 268 34.34 -7.75 -44.57
C LEU A 268 34.00 -7.89 -46.07
N LEU A 269 32.75 -7.65 -46.46
CA LEU A 269 32.34 -7.64 -47.87
C LEU A 269 32.55 -6.29 -48.56
N ASN A 270 32.72 -5.21 -47.79
CA ASN A 270 32.90 -3.85 -48.33
C ASN A 270 34.38 -3.42 -48.45
N GLU A 271 35.32 -4.31 -48.14
CA GLU A 271 36.78 -4.06 -48.22
C GLU A 271 37.44 -4.84 -49.38
N LYS A 272 36.63 -5.39 -50.30
CA LYS A 272 37.08 -6.15 -51.49
C LYS A 272 36.61 -5.58 -52.84
N GLU A 273 36.02 -4.40 -52.87
CA GLU A 273 35.84 -3.57 -54.07
C GLU A 273 36.76 -2.35 -54.01
#